data_AF-N4U5M7-F1
#
_entry.id   AF-N4U5M7-F1
#
_cell.length_a   1.000
_cell.length_b   1.000
_cell.length_c   1.000
_cell.angle_alpha   90.00
_cell.angle_beta   90.00
_cell.angle_gamma   90.00
#
_symmetry.space_group_name_H-M   'P 1'
#
loop_
_entity.id
_entity.type
_entity.pdbx_description
1 polymer ?
#
loop_
_entity_poly.entity_id
_entity_poly.type
_entity_poly.pdbx_seq_one_letter_code
_entity_poly.pdbx_strand_id
1 'polypeptide(L)' 'SITYVSKSEFFPAFYTAFQATITEKNIKAAFRGARIIPLDPERIVSKLNMQLRTLTPVKEEAGPSTA' A
#
# COMPACT_ATOMS: atom_id res chain seq x y z
N SER A 1 22.12 -2.74 -25.95
CA SER A 1 20.67 -3.00 -25.95
C SER A 1 20.05 -2.47 -24.68
N ILE A 2 18.84 -1.92 -24.78
CA ILE A 2 18.03 -1.47 -23.65
C ILE A 2 16.80 -2.38 -23.57
N THR A 3 16.54 -2.95 -22.41
CA THR A 3 15.36 -3.81 -22.16
C THR A 3 14.24 -2.95 -21.59
N TYR A 4 13.08 -2.96 -22.24
CA TYR A 4 11.89 -2.25 -21.78
C TYR A 4 10.95 -3.21 -21.05
N VAL A 5 10.32 -2.72 -19.97
CA VAL A 5 9.28 -3.43 -19.25
C VAL A 5 7.95 -2.71 -19.45
N SER A 6 6.91 -3.46 -19.77
CA SER A 6 5.56 -2.91 -19.92
C SER A 6 4.92 -2.63 -18.55
N LYS A 7 3.87 -1.81 -18.52
CA LYS A 7 3.11 -1.56 -17.28
C LYS A 7 2.48 -2.84 -16.72
N SER A 8 1.97 -3.70 -17.60
CA SER A 8 1.36 -4.98 -17.25
C SER A 8 2.37 -5.96 -16.63
N GLU A 9 3.65 -5.88 -16.99
CA GLU A 9 4.71 -6.67 -16.37
C GLU A 9 5.23 -6.02 -15.08
N PHE A 10 5.37 -4.69 -15.09
CA PHE A 10 5.94 -3.96 -13.96
C PHE A 10 5.04 -4.01 -12.71
N PHE A 11 3.75 -3.71 -12.84
CA PHE A 11 2.89 -3.56 -11.65
C PHE A 11 2.76 -4.83 -10.82
N PRO A 12 2.54 -6.03 -11.40
CA PRO A 12 2.51 -7.28 -10.63
C PRO A 12 3.87 -7.62 -9.99
N ALA A 13 4.96 -7.40 -10.72
CA ALA A 13 6.32 -7.63 -10.20
C ALA A 13 6.63 -6.69 -9.03
N PHE A 14 6.31 -5.40 -9.18
CA PHE A 14 6.44 -4.41 -8.12
C PHE A 14 5.59 -4.78 -6.90
N TYR A 15 4.32 -5.13 -7.09
CA TYR A 15 3.44 -5.46 -5.96
C TYR A 15 3.94 -6.68 -5.19
N THR A 16 4.44 -7.69 -5.89
CA THR A 16 5.05 -8.88 -5.29
C THR A 16 6.29 -8.53 -4.47
N ALA A 17 7.19 -7.74 -5.04
CA ALA A 17 8.40 -7.28 -4.34
C ALA A 17 8.06 -6.37 -3.16
N PHE A 18 7.09 -5.48 -3.31
CA PHE A 18 6.58 -4.62 -2.25
C PHE A 18 6.08 -5.47 -1.08
N GLN A 19 5.20 -6.43 -1.31
CA GLN A 19 4.70 -7.31 -0.25
C GLN A 19 5.83 -8.11 0.43
N ALA A 20 6.78 -8.62 -0.36
CA ALA A 20 7.93 -9.36 0.18
C ALA A 20 8.86 -8.48 1.04
N THR A 21 8.85 -7.16 0.87
CA THR A 21 9.73 -6.23 1.58
C THR A 21 9.10 -5.57 2.80
N ILE A 22 7.77 -5.56 2.92
CA ILE A 22 7.03 -5.10 4.10
C ILE A 22 7.15 -6.15 5.22
N THR A 23 8.33 -6.24 5.79
CA THR A 23 8.64 -7.08 6.95
C THR A 23 9.02 -6.21 8.14
N GLU A 24 8.76 -6.68 9.36
CA GLU A 24 9.12 -5.97 10.58
C GLU A 24 10.61 -5.59 10.61
N LYS A 25 11.49 -6.50 10.17
CA LYS A 25 12.94 -6.28 10.09
C LYS A 25 13.28 -5.09 9.18
N ASN A 26 12.71 -5.04 7.97
CA ASN A 26 12.98 -3.98 7.00
C ASN A 26 12.41 -2.64 7.46
N ILE A 27 11.20 -2.66 8.04
CA ILE A 27 10.56 -1.47 8.60
C ILE A 27 11.42 -0.88 9.73
N LYS A 28 11.86 -1.69 10.70
CA LYS A 28 12.75 -1.26 11.79
C LYS A 28 14.08 -0.71 11.26
N ALA A 29 14.65 -1.33 10.22
CA ALA A 29 15.89 -0.86 9.60
C ALA A 29 15.71 0.50 8.89
N ALA A 30 14.60 0.70 8.19
CA ALA A 30 14.28 1.96 7.51
C ALA A 30 14.14 3.12 8.51
N PHE A 31 13.44 2.92 9.63
CA PHE A 31 13.35 3.92 10.70
C PHE A 31 14.73 4.31 11.26
N ARG A 32 15.58 3.30 11.55
CA ARG A 32 16.96 3.54 11.99
C ARG A 32 17.77 4.33 10.96
N GLY A 33 17.70 3.94 9.68
CA GLY A 33 18.41 4.61 8.59
C GLY A 33 17.96 6.07 8.41
N ALA A 34 16.66 6.33 8.58
CA ALA A 34 16.09 7.68 8.55
C ALA A 34 16.36 8.49 9.84
N ARG A 35 17.01 7.89 10.86
CA ARG A 35 17.18 8.46 12.22
C ARG A 35 15.87 8.87 12.87
N ILE A 36 14.77 8.27 12.45
CA ILE A 36 13.46 8.44 13.05
C ILE A 36 13.36 7.41 14.15
N ILE A 37 13.35 7.87 15.41
CA ILE A 37 13.09 7.02 16.57
C ILE A 37 11.60 7.11 16.87
N PRO A 38 10.81 6.05 16.67
CA PRO A 38 9.42 6.03 17.11
C PRO A 38 9.37 6.28 18.62
N LEU A 39 8.61 7.29 19.05
CA LEU A 39 8.35 7.57 20.47
C LEU A 39 7.77 6.33 21.19
N ASP A 40 6.98 5.55 20.43
CA ASP A 40 6.45 4.25 20.81
C ASP A 40 6.39 3.37 19.54
N PRO A 41 7.35 2.46 19.33
CA PRO A 41 7.40 1.59 18.16
C PRO A 41 6.16 0.71 18.01
N GLU A 42 5.60 0.22 19.11
CA GLU A 42 4.43 -0.67 19.13
C GLU A 42 3.16 0.07 18.68
N ARG A 43 3.04 1.34 19.05
CA ARG A 43 1.96 2.21 18.58
C ARG A 43 2.03 2.51 17.08
N ILE A 44 3.20 2.50 16.46
CA ILE A 44 3.31 2.65 15.00
C ILE A 44 2.91 1.34 14.30
N VAL A 45 3.39 0.20 14.79
CA VAL A 45 3.07 -1.12 14.20
C VAL A 45 1.56 -1.39 14.23
N SER A 46 0.88 -1.06 15.32
CA SER A 46 -0.59 -1.19 15.42
C SER A 46 -1.37 -0.29 14.46
N LYS A 47 -0.83 0.87 14.07
CA LYS A 47 -1.42 1.74 13.03
C LYS A 47 -1.19 1.22 11.62
N LEU A 48 -0.11 0.48 11.38
CA LEU A 48 0.17 -0.15 10.09
C LEU A 48 -0.74 -1.36 9.83
N ASN A 49 -1.21 -2.02 10.89
CA ASN A 49 -2.21 -3.09 10.79
C ASN A 49 -3.64 -2.55 10.64
N MET A 50 -3.82 -1.62 9.71
CA MET A 50 -5.12 -0.98 9.46
C MET A 50 -5.93 -1.84 8.48
N GLN A 51 -7.09 -2.35 8.90
CA GLN A 51 -8.02 -2.96 7.96
C GLN A 51 -8.55 -1.89 7.01
N LEU A 52 -8.20 -2.00 5.72
CA LEU A 52 -8.74 -1.15 4.66
C LEU A 52 -10.25 -1.43 4.54
N ARG A 53 -11.07 -0.56 5.10
CA ARG A 53 -12.51 -0.55 4.81
C ARG A 53 -12.73 0.27 3.55
N THR A 54 -13.19 -0.38 2.50
CA THR A 54 -13.79 0.31 1.36
C THR A 54 -15.03 1.03 1.89
N LEU A 55 -15.10 2.35 1.70
CA LEU A 55 -16.33 3.09 1.93
C LEU A 55 -17.43 2.39 1.13
N THR A 56 -18.58 2.14 1.76
CA THR A 56 -19.75 1.60 1.07
C THR A 56 -19.97 2.46 -0.17
N PRO A 57 -20.01 1.86 -1.38
CA PRO A 57 -20.14 2.64 -2.61
C PRO A 57 -21.40 3.49 -2.50
N VAL A 58 -21.26 4.78 -2.82
CA VAL A 58 -22.42 5.67 -2.96
C VAL A 58 -23.32 5.02 -4.01
N LYS A 59 -24.57 4.74 -3.61
CA LYS A 59 -25.58 4.25 -4.54
C LYS A 59 -25.77 5.35 -5.59
N GLU A 60 -25.33 5.09 -6.83
CA GLU A 60 -25.75 5.91 -7.95
C GLU A 60 -27.28 5.82 -8.00
N GLU A 61 -27.96 6.93 -7.69
CA GLU A 61 -29.37 7.04 -8.03
C GLU A 61 -29.46 7.00 -9.55
N ALA A 62 -30.14 5.98 -10.06
CA ALA A 62 -30.51 5.91 -11.46
C ALA A 62 -31.36 7.14 -11.78
N GLY A 63 -30.74 8.13 -12.44
CA GLY A 63 -31.45 9.25 -13.02
C GLY A 63 -32.56 8.75 -13.95
N PRO A 64 -33.69 9.47 -14.06
CA PRO A 64 -34.86 8.99 -14.78
C PRO A 64 -34.51 8.67 -16.23
N SER A 65 -34.83 7.43 -16.62
CA SER A 65 -34.81 6.99 -18.01
C SER A 65 -35.93 7.71 -18.75
N THR A 66 -35.59 8.75 -19.50
CA THR A 66 -36.47 9.33 -20.51
C THR A 66 -36.20 8.62 -21.83
N ALA A 67 -37.15 7.78 -22.23
CA ALA A 67 -37.31 7.27 -23.58
C ALA A 67 -37.93 8.34 -24.49
#